data_AF-A0A8C7JFB0-F1
#
_entry.id   AF-A0A8C7JFB0-F1
#
_cell.length_a   1.000
_cell.length_b   1.000
_cell.length_c   1.000
_cell.angle_alpha   90.00
_cell.angle_beta   90.00
_cell.angle_gamma   90.00
#
_symmetry.space_group_name_H-M   'P 1'
#
loop_
_entity.id
_entity.type
_entity.pdbx_description
1 polymer ?
#
loop_
_entity_poly.entity_id
_entity_poly.type
_entity_poly.pdbx_seq_one_letter_code
_entity_poly.pdbx_strand_id
1 'polypeptide(L)'
;MGQTPQIQVCQACSQGQQSQKMVIFGAIFLLMTLLILYSSNSGNDISPLYSPFRASMPHHAIKVTDLKKWAGKEGYVAVYGNKNMTLHCHHCALVTSSSHVLGSGAGPDIDHTQCVIRMNDAPTTGFERDVGNRTTLRVVAHSSVFRVVRRPTEFLNHTDHKANSAVIFWGPPTKIGREAKGTLYRLIQRVSMTYSNLSSFTITPSKMHKFDTLFQKETGRDRAKSQSWLSTGWFTMVIAIEMCDNIKVYGMVPPSHCGKKPQPKKMPYHYYKPRGPEECVTYLQNEKGRKGPHHRFITEKQVFAHWAKQYNISFTHPTW
;
A
#
# COMPACT_ATOMS: atom_id res chain seq x y z
N MET A 1 52.63 -21.44 76.32
CA MET A 1 52.44 -20.45 75.24
C MET A 1 53.05 -21.06 73.98
N GLY A 2 52.38 -21.41 72.90
CA GLY A 2 50.97 -21.62 72.55
C GLY A 2 51.01 -22.50 71.28
N GLN A 3 50.27 -23.60 71.26
CA GLN A 3 50.19 -24.50 70.11
C GLN A 3 49.34 -23.84 69.00
N THR A 4 49.87 -23.76 67.79
CA THR A 4 49.13 -23.39 66.58
C THR A 4 48.59 -24.68 65.93
N PRO A 5 47.28 -24.83 65.70
CA PRO A 5 46.76 -25.95 64.93
C PRO A 5 46.83 -25.65 63.43
N GLN A 6 47.39 -26.58 62.65
CA GLN A 6 47.22 -26.61 61.20
C GLN A 6 45.74 -26.88 60.89
N ILE A 7 45.11 -25.94 60.18
CA ILE A 7 43.78 -26.13 59.59
C ILE A 7 43.94 -27.07 58.39
N GLN A 8 43.50 -28.30 58.54
CA GLN A 8 43.34 -29.25 57.44
C GLN A 8 42.08 -28.86 56.66
N VAL A 9 42.27 -28.16 55.55
CA VAL A 9 41.16 -27.77 54.66
C VAL A 9 40.58 -29.05 54.03
N CYS A 10 39.32 -29.35 54.34
CA CYS A 10 38.54 -30.43 53.75
C CYS A 10 38.52 -30.35 52.21
N GLN A 11 39.25 -31.25 51.54
CA GLN A 11 39.18 -31.45 50.08
C GLN A 11 37.83 -32.04 49.61
N ALA A 12 36.96 -32.46 50.53
CA ALA A 12 35.65 -33.05 50.21
C ALA A 12 34.56 -32.04 49.81
N CYS A 13 34.71 -30.73 50.11
CA CYS A 13 33.70 -29.73 49.75
C CYS A 13 33.79 -29.25 48.29
N SER A 14 34.93 -29.44 47.62
CA SER A 14 35.14 -28.96 46.24
C SER A 14 34.52 -29.89 45.19
N GLN A 15 34.46 -31.21 45.43
CA GLN A 15 33.88 -32.17 44.49
C GLN A 15 32.36 -32.06 44.38
N GLY A 16 31.65 -31.78 45.47
CA GLY A 16 30.18 -31.61 45.47
C GLY A 16 29.73 -30.38 44.68
N GLN A 17 30.47 -29.26 44.82
CA GLN A 17 30.18 -28.01 44.11
C GLN A 17 30.52 -28.10 42.61
N GLN A 18 31.57 -28.84 42.26
CA GLN A 18 31.96 -29.06 40.86
C GLN A 18 31.01 -30.04 40.17
N SER A 19 30.56 -31.08 40.87
CA SER A 19 29.53 -32.02 40.40
C SER A 19 28.19 -31.32 40.18
N GLN A 20 27.72 -30.48 41.13
CA GLN A 20 26.51 -29.68 40.93
C GLN A 20 26.61 -28.72 39.73
N LYS A 21 27.75 -28.05 39.55
CA LYS A 21 27.98 -27.20 38.39
C LYS A 21 27.94 -28.00 37.08
N MET A 22 28.56 -29.18 37.04
CA MET A 22 28.54 -30.05 35.85
C MET A 22 27.12 -30.56 35.54
N VAL A 23 26.31 -30.87 36.56
CA VAL A 23 24.90 -31.25 36.39
C VAL A 23 24.07 -30.07 35.86
N ILE A 24 24.29 -28.86 36.37
CA ILE A 24 23.60 -27.65 35.90
C ILE A 24 24.00 -27.33 34.44
N PHE A 25 25.28 -27.41 34.10
CA PHE A 25 25.74 -27.22 32.71
C PHE A 25 25.19 -28.31 31.77
N GLY A 26 25.12 -29.56 32.23
CA GLY A 26 24.48 -30.65 31.49
C GLY A 26 22.99 -30.41 31.25
N ALA A 27 22.25 -29.94 32.26
CA ALA A 27 20.83 -29.61 32.14
C ALA A 27 20.58 -28.41 31.20
N ILE A 28 21.41 -27.36 31.29
CA ILE A 28 21.34 -26.21 30.37
C ILE A 28 21.67 -26.64 28.94
N PHE A 29 22.69 -27.46 28.75
CA PHE A 29 23.06 -27.97 27.42
C PHE A 29 21.94 -28.82 26.81
N LEU A 30 21.30 -29.70 27.62
CA LEU A 30 20.12 -30.48 27.22
C LEU A 30 18.92 -29.58 26.86
N LEU A 31 18.62 -28.56 27.67
CA LEU A 31 17.55 -27.61 27.39
C LEU A 31 17.81 -26.80 26.12
N MET A 32 19.06 -26.37 25.90
CA MET A 32 19.44 -25.63 24.69
C MET A 32 19.43 -26.52 23.45
N THR A 33 19.88 -27.78 23.55
CA THR A 33 19.78 -28.74 22.43
C THR A 33 18.33 -29.11 22.16
N LEU A 34 17.48 -29.28 23.18
CA LEU A 34 16.03 -29.47 22.99
C LEU A 34 15.36 -28.24 22.38
N LEU A 35 15.76 -27.01 22.75
CA LEU A 35 15.30 -25.76 22.13
C LEU A 35 15.77 -25.64 20.69
N ILE A 36 17.01 -26.02 20.39
CA ILE A 36 17.55 -26.03 19.02
C ILE A 36 16.84 -27.10 18.19
N LEU A 37 16.58 -28.29 18.73
CA LEU A 37 15.81 -29.35 18.06
C LEU A 37 14.33 -28.98 17.91
N TYR A 38 13.72 -28.31 18.89
CA TYR A 38 12.37 -27.77 18.80
C TYR A 38 12.28 -26.64 17.76
N SER A 39 13.30 -25.80 17.67
CA SER A 39 13.43 -24.76 16.64
C SER A 39 13.77 -25.31 15.26
N SER A 40 14.49 -26.44 15.20
CA SER A 40 14.84 -27.15 13.95
C SER A 40 13.70 -28.04 13.46
N ASN A 41 12.86 -28.54 14.36
CA ASN A 41 11.61 -29.27 14.07
C ASN A 41 10.42 -28.32 13.83
N SER A 42 10.60 -27.03 14.11
CA SER A 42 9.82 -25.96 13.47
C SER A 42 10.41 -25.72 12.09
N GLY A 43 10.24 -26.71 11.22
CA GLY A 43 10.86 -26.80 9.91
C GLY A 43 10.79 -25.49 9.13
N ASN A 44 11.94 -25.11 8.59
CA ASN A 44 12.02 -24.26 7.42
C ASN A 44 11.37 -24.99 6.24
N ASP A 45 10.04 -24.91 6.14
CA ASP A 45 9.35 -25.17 4.89
C ASP A 45 9.49 -23.93 4.01
N ILE A 46 10.54 -23.94 3.16
CA ILE A 46 10.64 -23.08 1.98
C ILE A 46 9.66 -23.63 0.93
N SER A 47 8.36 -23.61 1.25
CA SER A 47 7.19 -23.81 0.38
C SER A 47 5.95 -23.75 1.28
N PRO A 48 5.26 -22.59 1.36
CA PRO A 48 4.28 -22.31 0.32
C PRO A 48 4.21 -20.80 0.02
N LEU A 49 5.22 -20.26 -0.67
CA LEU A 49 5.09 -18.91 -1.25
C LEU A 49 4.25 -18.90 -2.54
N TYR A 50 3.76 -20.07 -2.97
CA TYR A 50 2.81 -20.28 -4.05
C TYR A 50 1.79 -21.35 -3.62
N SER A 51 0.97 -21.05 -2.62
CA SER A 51 -0.31 -21.76 -2.48
C SER A 51 -1.35 -20.96 -3.29
N PRO A 52 -2.04 -21.55 -4.26
CA PRO A 52 -3.27 -20.95 -4.76
C PRO A 52 -4.17 -20.75 -3.55
N PHE A 53 -4.83 -19.59 -3.41
CA PHE A 53 -5.85 -19.37 -2.39
C PHE A 53 -6.85 -20.53 -2.39
N ARG A 54 -6.67 -21.52 -1.51
CA ARG A 54 -7.66 -22.54 -1.25
C ARG A 54 -8.55 -21.96 -0.16
N ALA A 55 -9.55 -21.22 -0.61
CA ALA A 55 -10.65 -20.79 0.22
C ALA A 55 -11.38 -22.04 0.72
N SER A 56 -10.98 -22.60 1.87
CA SER A 56 -11.86 -23.46 2.66
C SER A 56 -12.91 -22.56 3.31
N MET A 57 -13.86 -22.08 2.51
CA MET A 57 -15.00 -21.32 3.00
C MET A 57 -16.17 -22.27 3.21
N PRO A 58 -16.83 -22.25 4.38
CA PRO A 58 -18.12 -22.90 4.55
C PRO A 58 -19.08 -22.40 3.45
N HIS A 59 -19.98 -23.26 2.97
CA HIS A 59 -20.93 -23.07 1.85
C HIS A 59 -21.93 -21.88 1.97
N HIS A 60 -21.62 -20.83 2.71
CA HIS A 60 -22.35 -19.56 2.59
C HIS A 60 -21.76 -18.77 1.43
N ALA A 61 -22.54 -18.59 0.36
CA ALA A 61 -22.21 -17.71 -0.74
C ALA A 61 -21.77 -16.34 -0.18
N ILE A 62 -20.47 -16.05 -0.24
CA ILE A 62 -19.96 -14.74 0.12
C ILE A 62 -20.59 -13.78 -0.88
N LYS A 63 -21.49 -12.92 -0.40
CA LYS A 63 -22.06 -11.85 -1.21
C LYS A 63 -20.91 -10.93 -1.61
N VAL A 64 -20.39 -11.13 -2.82
CA VAL A 64 -19.31 -10.32 -3.41
C VAL A 64 -19.75 -8.86 -3.37
N THR A 65 -18.86 -7.97 -2.91
CA THR A 65 -19.18 -6.54 -2.85
C THR A 65 -19.14 -5.98 -4.27
N ASP A 66 -20.30 -5.57 -4.77
CA ASP A 66 -20.40 -4.88 -6.05
C ASP A 66 -20.02 -3.41 -5.88
N LEU A 67 -18.80 -3.07 -6.29
CA LEU A 67 -18.24 -1.72 -6.21
C LEU A 67 -18.90 -0.75 -7.20
N LYS A 68 -19.57 -1.24 -8.26
CA LYS A 68 -20.32 -0.37 -9.17
C LYS A 68 -21.52 0.25 -8.48
N LYS A 69 -22.09 -0.40 -7.46
CA LYS A 69 -23.17 0.16 -6.62
C LYS A 69 -22.67 1.24 -5.65
N TRP A 70 -21.37 1.45 -5.53
CA TRP A 70 -20.81 2.54 -4.74
C TRP A 70 -20.71 3.84 -5.55
N ALA A 71 -20.92 3.76 -6.87
CA ALA A 71 -20.98 4.93 -7.74
C ALA A 71 -22.12 5.87 -7.29
N GLY A 72 -21.77 7.12 -6.97
CA GLY A 72 -22.71 8.12 -6.51
C GLY A 72 -22.04 9.28 -5.78
N LYS A 73 -22.85 10.27 -5.40
CA LYS A 73 -22.38 11.49 -4.69
C LYS A 73 -21.91 11.20 -3.25
N GLU A 74 -22.24 10.04 -2.69
CA GLU A 74 -22.03 9.77 -1.27
C GLU A 74 -20.56 9.53 -0.92
N GLY A 75 -20.09 10.26 0.09
CA GLY A 75 -18.78 10.07 0.70
C GLY A 75 -17.62 10.85 0.06
N TYR A 76 -17.89 11.65 -0.98
CA TYR A 76 -16.98 12.69 -1.46
C TYR A 76 -17.57 14.07 -1.18
N VAL A 77 -16.89 14.88 -0.37
CA VAL A 77 -17.36 16.22 0.02
C VAL A 77 -16.47 17.26 -0.61
N ALA A 78 -17.06 18.23 -1.30
CA ALA A 78 -16.31 19.35 -1.87
C ALA A 78 -15.56 20.12 -0.79
N VAL A 79 -14.29 20.42 -1.06
CA VAL A 79 -13.46 21.24 -0.17
C VAL A 79 -13.94 22.70 -0.22
N TYR A 80 -14.32 23.16 -1.40
CA TYR A 80 -14.76 24.53 -1.66
C TYR A 80 -15.86 24.55 -2.72
N GLY A 81 -16.81 25.49 -2.56
CA GLY A 81 -18.01 25.59 -3.40
C GLY A 81 -19.03 24.48 -3.12
N ASN A 82 -20.14 24.51 -3.86
CA ASN A 82 -21.20 23.51 -3.80
C ASN A 82 -21.09 22.54 -4.99
N LYS A 83 -19.95 21.86 -5.11
CA LYS A 83 -19.67 20.91 -6.19
C LYS A 83 -20.02 19.48 -5.75
N ASN A 84 -20.54 18.69 -6.68
CA ASN A 84 -20.79 17.26 -6.48
C ASN A 84 -19.78 16.43 -7.28
N MET A 85 -19.38 15.28 -6.74
CA MET A 85 -18.60 14.31 -7.51
C MET A 85 -19.53 13.60 -8.50
N THR A 86 -19.38 13.90 -9.79
CA THR A 86 -20.18 13.31 -10.87
C THR A 86 -19.30 12.78 -12.01
N LEU A 87 -18.00 12.58 -11.77
CA LEU A 87 -17.08 12.08 -12.79
C LEU A 87 -17.45 10.63 -13.14
N HIS A 88 -17.77 10.40 -14.40
CA HIS A 88 -17.95 9.08 -14.98
C HIS A 88 -17.30 9.05 -16.37
N CYS A 89 -16.62 7.95 -16.68
CA CYS A 89 -15.90 7.78 -17.94
C CYS A 89 -16.08 6.35 -18.45
N HIS A 90 -16.18 6.19 -19.76
CA HIS A 90 -16.21 4.86 -20.36
C HIS A 90 -14.83 4.19 -20.32
N HIS A 91 -13.77 4.96 -20.60
CA HIS A 91 -12.40 4.45 -20.63
C HIS A 91 -11.49 5.28 -19.74
N CYS A 92 -10.79 4.61 -18.84
CA CYS A 92 -9.85 5.23 -17.92
C CYS A 92 -8.45 4.63 -18.04
N ALA A 93 -7.45 5.51 -18.10
CA ALA A 93 -6.04 5.14 -17.96
C ALA A 93 -5.62 5.43 -16.51
N LEU A 94 -5.36 4.39 -15.72
CA LEU A 94 -4.81 4.51 -14.37
C LEU A 94 -3.29 4.36 -14.46
N VAL A 95 -2.58 5.48 -14.32
CA VAL A 95 -1.11 5.51 -14.39
C VAL A 95 -0.55 5.38 -12.98
N THR A 96 0.13 4.27 -12.70
CA THR A 96 0.78 4.07 -11.40
C THR A 96 2.07 4.89 -11.29
N SER A 97 2.62 4.98 -10.08
CA SER A 97 3.91 5.64 -9.84
C SER A 97 5.12 4.76 -10.11
N SER A 98 4.95 3.50 -10.52
CA SER A 98 6.05 2.53 -10.64
C SER A 98 6.99 2.86 -11.79
N SER A 99 8.27 2.47 -11.67
CA SER A 99 9.26 2.61 -12.74
C SER A 99 9.03 1.73 -13.95
N HIS A 100 8.12 0.75 -13.89
CA HIS A 100 7.79 -0.10 -15.05
C HIS A 100 7.10 0.64 -16.20
N VAL A 101 6.64 1.89 -15.98
CA VAL A 101 6.16 2.76 -17.06
C VAL A 101 7.31 3.31 -17.92
N LEU A 102 8.54 3.36 -17.41
CA LEU A 102 9.68 3.96 -18.12
C LEU A 102 10.06 3.15 -19.36
N GLY A 103 10.30 3.84 -20.47
CA GLY A 103 10.62 3.23 -21.76
C GLY A 103 9.44 2.55 -22.44
N SER A 104 8.22 2.66 -21.90
CA SER A 104 7.03 2.05 -22.49
C SER A 104 6.55 2.76 -23.76
N GLY A 105 6.85 4.06 -23.91
CA GLY A 105 6.27 4.88 -24.97
C GLY A 105 4.75 5.01 -24.90
N ALA A 106 4.14 4.71 -23.75
CA ALA A 106 2.68 4.65 -23.60
C ALA A 106 2.00 6.03 -23.51
N GLY A 107 2.77 7.12 -23.50
CA GLY A 107 2.25 8.47 -23.33
C GLY A 107 1.11 8.85 -24.28
N PRO A 108 1.24 8.64 -25.60
CA PRO A 108 0.16 8.89 -26.54
C PRO A 108 -1.10 8.05 -26.29
N ASP A 109 -0.96 6.76 -25.94
CA ASP A 109 -2.11 5.88 -25.64
C ASP A 109 -2.86 6.35 -24.37
N ILE A 110 -2.10 6.71 -23.32
CA ILE A 110 -2.65 7.31 -22.10
C ILE A 110 -3.41 8.61 -22.43
N ASP A 111 -2.81 9.51 -23.21
CA ASP A 111 -3.39 10.80 -23.53
C ASP A 111 -4.54 10.74 -24.55
N HIS A 112 -4.78 9.61 -25.23
CA HIS A 112 -6.00 9.39 -26.02
C HIS A 112 -7.17 8.85 -25.19
N THR A 113 -6.91 8.40 -23.97
CA THR A 113 -7.97 7.85 -23.10
C THR A 113 -8.87 8.97 -22.58
N GLN A 114 -10.18 8.72 -22.43
CA GLN A 114 -11.15 9.74 -22.01
C GLN A 114 -10.74 10.38 -20.67
N CYS A 115 -10.41 9.54 -19.67
CA CYS A 115 -10.00 9.99 -18.35
C CYS A 115 -8.64 9.41 -17.95
N VAL A 116 -7.75 10.27 -17.46
CA VAL A 116 -6.43 9.85 -16.94
C VAL A 116 -6.40 10.02 -15.43
N ILE A 117 -6.16 8.94 -14.71
CA ILE A 117 -6.11 8.88 -13.24
C ILE A 117 -4.67 8.77 -12.77
N ARG A 118 -4.24 9.68 -11.89
CA ARG A 118 -2.90 9.70 -11.29
C ARG A 118 -2.95 9.76 -9.77
N MET A 119 -1.81 9.51 -9.13
CA MET A 119 -1.70 9.46 -7.67
C MET A 119 -0.65 10.43 -7.14
N ASN A 120 -0.94 11.04 -6.00
CA ASN A 120 0.02 11.81 -5.19
C ASN A 120 0.84 12.82 -6.02
N ASP A 121 2.14 12.90 -5.77
CA ASP A 121 3.11 13.78 -6.42
C ASP A 121 3.82 13.11 -7.62
N ALA A 122 3.15 12.19 -8.33
CA ALA A 122 3.66 11.61 -9.57
C ALA A 122 3.58 12.65 -10.73
N PRO A 123 4.73 13.14 -11.24
CA PRO A 123 4.80 14.22 -12.22
C PRO A 123 4.60 13.73 -13.66
N THR A 124 4.27 14.63 -14.58
CA THR A 124 4.30 14.33 -16.02
C THR A 124 5.51 14.96 -16.69
N THR A 125 5.95 16.12 -16.20
CA THR A 125 7.05 16.88 -16.79
C THR A 125 8.33 16.06 -16.84
N GLY A 126 8.88 15.89 -18.03
CA GLY A 126 10.09 15.10 -18.30
C GLY A 126 9.86 13.60 -18.44
N PHE A 127 8.61 13.13 -18.38
CA PHE A 127 8.22 11.72 -18.53
C PHE A 127 7.10 11.53 -19.56
N GLU A 128 6.71 12.57 -20.29
CA GLU A 128 5.51 12.65 -21.13
C GLU A 128 5.45 11.51 -22.16
N ARG A 129 6.60 11.13 -22.73
CA ARG A 129 6.72 10.01 -23.67
C ARG A 129 6.14 8.70 -23.10
N ASP A 130 6.35 8.46 -21.82
CA ASP A 130 6.02 7.21 -21.16
C ASP A 130 4.73 7.29 -20.34
N VAL A 131 4.46 8.45 -19.74
CA VAL A 131 3.34 8.61 -18.81
C VAL A 131 2.24 9.53 -19.30
N GLY A 132 2.40 10.19 -20.45
CA GLY A 132 1.48 11.20 -20.98
C GLY A 132 1.54 12.51 -20.20
N ASN A 133 0.77 13.51 -20.64
CA ASN A 133 0.72 14.83 -20.01
C ASN A 133 -0.68 15.22 -19.49
N ARG A 134 -1.73 14.42 -19.77
CA ARG A 134 -3.08 14.68 -19.27
C ARG A 134 -3.29 14.13 -17.86
N THR A 135 -4.12 14.81 -17.08
CA THR A 135 -4.63 14.33 -15.79
C THR A 135 -6.07 14.81 -15.61
N THR A 136 -7.01 13.88 -15.52
CA THR A 136 -8.44 14.16 -15.27
C THR A 136 -8.77 14.01 -13.80
N LEU A 137 -8.22 12.98 -13.15
CA LEU A 137 -8.43 12.72 -11.72
C LEU A 137 -7.09 12.48 -11.03
N ARG A 138 -6.85 13.15 -9.90
CA ARG A 138 -5.70 12.86 -9.05
C ARG A 138 -6.13 12.49 -7.64
N VAL A 139 -5.71 11.31 -7.16
CA VAL A 139 -5.97 10.83 -5.81
C VAL A 139 -4.75 11.09 -4.93
N VAL A 140 -4.91 11.85 -3.84
CA VAL A 140 -3.80 12.37 -3.04
C VAL A 140 -3.95 11.97 -1.57
N ALA A 141 -2.97 11.23 -1.06
CA ALA A 141 -2.87 10.94 0.36
C ALA A 141 -2.50 12.19 1.16
N HIS A 142 -2.95 12.27 2.41
CA HIS A 142 -2.61 13.37 3.33
C HIS A 142 -1.10 13.61 3.44
N SER A 143 -0.28 12.55 3.38
CA SER A 143 1.18 12.61 3.42
C SER A 143 1.81 13.23 2.17
N SER A 144 1.05 13.39 1.08
CA SER A 144 1.48 13.96 -0.20
C SER A 144 0.90 15.35 -0.46
N VAL A 145 -0.07 15.81 0.34
CA VAL A 145 -0.75 17.11 0.19
C VAL A 145 0.26 18.23 0.00
N PHE A 146 1.23 18.36 0.91
CA PHE A 146 2.23 19.45 0.84
C PHE A 146 3.03 19.45 -0.46
N ARG A 147 3.41 18.28 -0.98
CA ARG A 147 4.21 18.18 -2.22
C ARG A 147 3.37 18.54 -3.44
N VAL A 148 2.11 18.15 -3.46
CA VAL A 148 1.16 18.45 -4.54
C VAL A 148 0.81 19.93 -4.56
N VAL A 149 0.36 20.49 -3.43
CA VAL A 149 -0.16 21.86 -3.39
C VAL A 149 0.91 22.95 -3.50
N ARG A 150 2.18 22.63 -3.23
CA ARG A 150 3.31 23.56 -3.43
C ARG A 150 3.79 23.66 -4.88
N ARG A 151 3.38 22.73 -5.74
CA ARG A 151 3.68 22.75 -7.18
C ARG A 151 2.37 22.63 -7.98
N PRO A 152 1.47 23.62 -7.85
CA PRO A 152 0.18 23.56 -8.52
C PRO A 152 0.32 23.51 -10.04
N THR A 153 1.32 24.16 -10.64
CA THR A 153 1.60 24.10 -12.08
C THR A 153 1.91 22.69 -12.59
N GLU A 154 2.53 21.84 -11.76
CA GLU A 154 2.86 20.46 -12.10
C GLU A 154 1.68 19.51 -11.85
N PHE A 155 0.96 19.70 -10.75
CA PHE A 155 0.05 18.67 -10.24
C PHE A 155 -1.43 19.02 -10.29
N LEU A 156 -1.76 20.32 -10.39
CA LEU A 156 -3.11 20.86 -10.33
C LEU A 156 -3.50 21.67 -11.56
N ASN A 157 -2.52 22.11 -12.36
CA ASN A 157 -2.77 22.84 -13.58
C ASN A 157 -3.15 21.88 -14.70
N HIS A 158 -4.17 22.25 -15.44
CA HIS A 158 -4.80 21.39 -16.42
C HIS A 158 -4.29 21.73 -17.82
N THR A 159 -3.88 20.71 -18.56
CA THR A 159 -3.73 20.77 -20.02
C THR A 159 -5.00 20.34 -20.74
N ASP A 160 -5.99 19.81 -20.01
CA ASP A 160 -7.23 19.29 -20.60
C ASP A 160 -8.41 20.24 -20.36
N HIS A 161 -8.60 21.16 -21.31
CA HIS A 161 -9.70 22.13 -21.30
C HIS A 161 -11.08 21.47 -21.51
N LYS A 162 -11.16 20.17 -21.82
CA LYS A 162 -12.42 19.46 -22.12
C LYS A 162 -12.97 18.65 -20.96
N ALA A 163 -12.19 18.40 -19.90
CA ALA A 163 -12.61 17.56 -18.77
C ALA A 163 -12.73 18.35 -17.46
N ASN A 164 -13.85 18.15 -16.75
CA ASN A 164 -14.04 18.60 -15.37
C ASN A 164 -13.06 17.88 -14.44
N SER A 165 -11.84 18.38 -14.38
CA SER A 165 -10.76 17.75 -13.65
C SER A 165 -11.00 17.83 -12.13
N ALA A 166 -10.62 16.77 -11.43
CA ALA A 166 -10.87 16.63 -10.01
C ALA A 166 -9.65 16.14 -9.24
N VAL A 167 -9.58 16.53 -7.96
CA VAL A 167 -8.59 16.02 -7.02
C VAL A 167 -9.32 15.49 -5.79
N ILE A 168 -9.03 14.26 -5.41
CA ILE A 168 -9.60 13.62 -4.21
C ILE A 168 -8.50 13.47 -3.17
N PHE A 169 -8.67 14.13 -2.03
CA PHE A 169 -7.77 14.02 -0.89
C PHE A 169 -8.29 13.00 0.12
N TRP A 170 -7.41 12.12 0.59
CA TRP A 170 -7.76 11.09 1.58
C TRP A 170 -6.73 11.02 2.72
N GLY A 171 -7.17 10.56 3.89
CA GLY A 171 -6.33 10.44 5.09
C GLY A 171 -7.12 10.53 6.38
N PRO A 172 -6.44 10.61 7.53
CA PRO A 172 -7.10 10.70 8.83
C PRO A 172 -8.03 11.92 8.93
N PRO A 173 -9.24 11.77 9.50
CA PRO A 173 -10.18 12.90 9.68
C PRO A 173 -9.55 14.07 10.43
N THR A 174 -8.66 13.82 11.38
CA THR A 174 -7.94 14.85 12.15
C THR A 174 -6.98 15.68 11.30
N LYS A 175 -6.55 15.19 10.13
CA LYS A 175 -5.63 15.89 9.23
C LYS A 175 -6.35 16.55 8.05
N ILE A 176 -7.28 15.83 7.43
CA ILE A 176 -7.94 16.26 6.18
C ILE A 176 -9.45 16.49 6.31
N GLY A 177 -10.04 16.24 7.48
CA GLY A 177 -11.48 16.44 7.70
C GLY A 177 -11.83 17.92 7.85
N ARG A 178 -12.93 18.32 7.21
CA ARG A 178 -13.51 19.67 7.31
C ARG A 178 -13.87 20.04 8.75
N GLU A 179 -14.59 19.14 9.43
CA GLU A 179 -15.10 19.36 10.79
C GLU A 179 -13.99 19.48 11.82
N ALA A 180 -12.94 18.66 11.70
CA ALA A 180 -11.79 18.68 12.59
C ALA A 180 -10.88 19.91 12.39
N LYS A 181 -11.21 20.81 11.44
CA LYS A 181 -10.38 21.96 11.02
C LYS A 181 -8.91 21.58 10.82
N GLY A 182 -8.67 20.38 10.29
CA GLY A 182 -7.35 19.77 10.18
C GLY A 182 -6.34 20.70 9.50
N THR A 183 -5.08 20.66 9.94
CA THR A 183 -4.04 21.57 9.44
C THR A 183 -3.87 21.49 7.92
N LEU A 184 -4.02 20.30 7.34
CA LEU A 184 -3.96 20.11 5.89
C LEU A 184 -5.25 20.55 5.19
N TYR A 185 -6.42 20.38 5.82
CA TYR A 185 -7.69 20.81 5.24
C TYR A 185 -7.68 22.31 4.90
N ARG A 186 -7.19 23.17 5.81
CA ARG A 186 -7.09 24.62 5.57
C ARG A 186 -6.19 24.95 4.37
N LEU A 187 -5.10 24.22 4.21
CA LEU A 187 -4.20 24.39 3.07
C LEU A 187 -4.87 23.97 1.76
N ILE A 188 -5.52 22.81 1.74
CA ILE A 188 -6.27 22.32 0.58
C ILE A 188 -7.39 23.30 0.22
N GLN A 189 -8.07 23.85 1.23
CA GLN A 189 -9.13 24.84 1.03
C GLN A 189 -8.61 26.11 0.36
N ARG A 190 -7.51 26.69 0.84
CA ARG A 190 -6.89 27.88 0.23
C ARG A 190 -6.52 27.66 -1.23
N VAL A 191 -5.93 26.51 -1.53
CA VAL A 191 -5.55 26.15 -2.90
C VAL A 191 -6.80 25.97 -3.77
N SER A 192 -7.83 25.29 -3.25
CA SER A 192 -9.09 25.07 -3.98
C SER A 192 -9.87 26.36 -4.25
N MET A 193 -9.73 27.38 -3.40
CA MET A 193 -10.27 28.72 -3.66
C MET A 193 -9.49 29.48 -4.75
N THR A 194 -8.21 29.15 -4.94
CA THR A 194 -7.34 29.79 -5.93
C THR A 194 -7.53 29.18 -7.32
N TYR A 195 -7.72 27.86 -7.39
CA TYR A 195 -7.95 27.11 -8.63
C TYR A 195 -9.42 26.70 -8.74
N SER A 196 -10.31 27.66 -9.00
CA SER A 196 -11.77 27.46 -8.98
C SER A 196 -12.29 26.55 -10.11
N ASN A 197 -11.54 26.43 -11.21
CA ASN A 197 -11.78 25.48 -12.30
C ASN A 197 -11.53 24.02 -11.87
N LEU A 198 -10.71 23.79 -10.85
CA LEU A 198 -10.47 22.47 -10.28
C LEU A 198 -11.58 22.09 -9.29
N SER A 199 -12.02 20.83 -9.34
CA SER A 199 -12.95 20.28 -8.35
C SER A 199 -12.21 19.47 -7.29
N SER A 200 -12.04 20.05 -6.10
CA SER A 200 -11.35 19.39 -4.98
C SER A 200 -12.32 18.77 -4.00
N PHE A 201 -12.08 17.51 -3.61
CA PHE A 201 -12.91 16.75 -2.70
C PHE A 201 -12.10 16.09 -1.58
N THR A 202 -12.73 15.84 -0.44
CA THR A 202 -12.23 14.95 0.61
C THR A 202 -13.13 13.74 0.78
N ILE A 203 -12.55 12.59 1.16
CA ILE A 203 -13.32 11.40 1.52
C ILE A 203 -13.88 11.52 2.94
N THR A 204 -15.18 11.23 3.14
CA THR A 204 -15.80 11.28 4.46
C THR A 204 -15.28 10.18 5.39
N PRO A 205 -15.35 10.37 6.73
CA PRO A 205 -15.00 9.31 7.67
C PRO A 205 -15.79 8.01 7.46
N SER A 206 -17.08 8.10 7.11
CA SER A 206 -17.92 6.94 6.82
C SER A 206 -17.44 6.17 5.59
N LYS A 207 -17.05 6.86 4.51
CA LYS A 207 -16.52 6.21 3.31
C LYS A 207 -15.10 5.67 3.54
N MET A 208 -14.27 6.36 4.32
CA MET A 208 -12.98 5.81 4.81
C MET A 208 -13.17 4.46 5.53
N HIS A 209 -14.17 4.36 6.41
CA HIS A 209 -14.48 3.09 7.08
C HIS A 209 -14.95 2.01 6.09
N LYS A 210 -15.75 2.36 5.08
CA LYS A 210 -16.14 1.42 4.01
C LYS A 210 -14.92 0.84 3.27
N PHE A 211 -13.90 1.64 2.97
CA PHE A 211 -12.64 1.13 2.37
C PHE A 211 -11.92 0.14 3.28
N ASP A 212 -11.88 0.41 4.59
CA ASP A 212 -11.28 -0.50 5.58
C ASP A 212 -12.05 -1.83 5.66
N THR A 213 -13.38 -1.78 5.73
CA THR A 213 -14.23 -2.98 5.74
C THR A 213 -14.11 -3.77 4.44
N LEU A 214 -14.00 -3.09 3.28
CA LEU A 214 -13.79 -3.75 2.01
C LEU A 214 -12.47 -4.53 2.02
N PHE A 215 -11.37 -3.91 2.46
CA PHE A 215 -10.08 -4.59 2.56
C PHE A 215 -10.16 -5.82 3.46
N GLN A 216 -10.83 -5.71 4.61
CA GLN A 216 -11.03 -6.85 5.51
C GLN A 216 -11.85 -7.97 4.86
N LYS A 217 -12.91 -7.64 4.11
CA LYS A 217 -13.74 -8.63 3.40
C LYS A 217 -12.97 -9.34 2.29
N GLU A 218 -12.19 -8.61 1.51
CA GLU A 218 -11.43 -9.14 0.37
C GLU A 218 -10.22 -9.98 0.80
N THR A 219 -9.63 -9.68 1.97
CA THR A 219 -8.34 -10.27 2.38
C THR A 219 -8.42 -11.12 3.65
N GLY A 220 -9.53 -11.05 4.38
CA GLY A 220 -9.66 -11.58 5.74
C GLY A 220 -8.82 -10.83 6.78
N ARG A 221 -8.11 -9.76 6.41
CA ARG A 221 -7.18 -9.03 7.28
C ARG A 221 -7.77 -7.71 7.71
N ASP A 222 -7.85 -7.52 9.02
CA ASP A 222 -8.18 -6.22 9.59
C ASP A 222 -6.95 -5.30 9.55
N ARG A 223 -7.12 -4.14 8.93
CA ARG A 223 -6.06 -3.14 8.79
C ARG A 223 -5.61 -2.57 10.14
N ALA A 224 -6.55 -2.25 11.02
CA ALA A 224 -6.26 -1.64 12.33
C ALA A 224 -5.54 -2.64 13.24
N LYS A 225 -6.00 -3.89 13.30
CA LYS A 225 -5.34 -4.97 14.07
C LYS A 225 -3.95 -5.28 13.54
N SER A 226 -3.76 -5.21 12.22
CA SER A 226 -2.44 -5.39 11.59
C SER A 226 -1.57 -4.12 11.60
N GLN A 227 -2.06 -3.02 12.20
CA GLN A 227 -1.40 -1.71 12.26
C GLN A 227 -0.92 -1.19 10.90
N SER A 228 -1.63 -1.56 9.82
CA SER A 228 -1.28 -1.18 8.45
C SER A 228 -2.11 0.02 7.98
N TRP A 229 -1.75 0.55 6.82
CA TRP A 229 -2.53 1.56 6.10
C TRP A 229 -2.83 1.06 4.70
N LEU A 230 -4.03 1.32 4.18
CA LEU A 230 -4.32 1.10 2.77
C LEU A 230 -3.46 2.04 1.93
N SER A 231 -2.93 1.55 0.82
CA SER A 231 -2.15 2.39 -0.08
C SER A 231 -3.04 3.37 -0.85
N THR A 232 -2.45 4.43 -1.41
CA THR A 232 -3.18 5.26 -2.38
C THR A 232 -3.64 4.45 -3.59
N GLY A 233 -2.92 3.38 -3.95
CA GLY A 233 -3.32 2.45 -5.01
C GLY A 233 -4.64 1.76 -4.71
N TRP A 234 -4.85 1.32 -3.47
CA TRP A 234 -6.13 0.75 -3.03
C TRP A 234 -7.29 1.72 -3.21
N PHE A 235 -7.18 2.94 -2.64
CA PHE A 235 -8.22 3.96 -2.80
C PHE A 235 -8.47 4.26 -4.28
N THR A 236 -7.41 4.42 -5.07
CA THR A 236 -7.50 4.77 -6.49
C THR A 236 -8.15 3.66 -7.31
N MET A 237 -7.86 2.38 -7.03
CA MET A 237 -8.47 1.27 -7.75
C MET A 237 -9.97 1.20 -7.50
N VAL A 238 -10.39 1.31 -6.24
CA VAL A 238 -11.82 1.32 -5.89
C VAL A 238 -12.52 2.53 -6.50
N ILE A 239 -11.93 3.73 -6.40
CA ILE A 239 -12.47 4.96 -7.03
C ILE A 239 -12.57 4.79 -8.56
N ALA A 240 -11.57 4.19 -9.20
CA ALA A 240 -11.61 3.94 -10.63
C ALA A 240 -12.75 2.97 -11.00
N ILE A 241 -12.98 1.91 -10.23
CA ILE A 241 -14.11 0.99 -10.46
C ILE A 241 -15.44 1.72 -10.30
N GLU A 242 -15.60 2.61 -9.33
CA GLU A 242 -16.79 3.44 -9.16
C GLU A 242 -17.07 4.34 -10.38
N MET A 243 -16.03 4.89 -11.01
CA MET A 243 -16.15 5.97 -12.00
C MET A 243 -15.95 5.53 -13.46
N CYS A 244 -15.38 4.35 -13.71
CA CYS A 244 -14.90 3.96 -15.04
C CYS A 244 -15.49 2.64 -15.51
N ASP A 245 -16.04 2.56 -16.73
CA ASP A 245 -16.57 1.30 -17.26
C ASP A 245 -15.45 0.32 -17.65
N ASN A 246 -14.36 0.83 -18.23
CA ASN A 246 -13.13 0.12 -18.55
C ASN A 246 -11.91 0.83 -17.93
N ILE A 247 -10.99 0.05 -17.37
CA ILE A 247 -9.79 0.55 -16.70
C ILE A 247 -8.56 -0.14 -17.29
N LYS A 248 -7.64 0.65 -17.84
CA LYS A 248 -6.33 0.19 -18.28
C LYS A 248 -5.27 0.73 -17.32
N VAL A 249 -4.57 -0.17 -16.64
CA VAL A 249 -3.63 0.13 -15.56
C VAL A 249 -2.20 0.04 -16.09
N TYR A 250 -1.43 1.11 -15.96
CA TYR A 250 -0.06 1.22 -16.47
C TYR A 250 0.98 1.14 -15.35
N GLY A 251 2.01 0.31 -15.52
CA GLY A 251 3.15 0.25 -14.59
C GLY A 251 2.96 -0.66 -13.39
N MET A 252 1.89 -1.44 -13.31
CA MET A 252 1.67 -2.30 -12.15
C MET A 252 2.21 -3.71 -12.41
N VAL A 253 3.17 -4.16 -11.60
CA VAL A 253 3.62 -5.56 -11.64
C VAL A 253 2.63 -6.53 -10.98
N PRO A 254 2.55 -7.81 -11.39
CA PRO A 254 1.70 -8.80 -10.74
C PRO A 254 2.13 -9.06 -9.29
N PRO A 255 1.22 -9.55 -8.42
CA PRO A 255 1.53 -9.80 -7.00
C PRO A 255 2.70 -10.78 -6.79
N SER A 256 2.92 -11.70 -7.73
CA SER A 256 4.00 -12.69 -7.67
C SER A 256 5.38 -12.17 -8.12
N HIS A 257 5.47 -10.93 -8.63
CA HIS A 257 6.67 -10.39 -9.29
C HIS A 257 7.95 -10.55 -8.46
N CYS A 258 7.95 -10.07 -7.21
CA CYS A 258 9.12 -10.09 -6.34
C CYS A 258 9.43 -11.47 -5.72
N GLY A 259 8.59 -12.48 -5.99
CA GLY A 259 8.83 -13.87 -5.61
C GLY A 259 9.39 -14.75 -6.73
N LYS A 260 9.52 -14.22 -7.96
CA LYS A 260 9.98 -14.97 -9.13
C LYS A 260 11.45 -15.38 -9.03
N LYS A 261 11.79 -16.52 -9.66
CA LYS A 261 13.16 -17.01 -9.87
C LYS A 261 13.39 -17.23 -11.38
N PRO A 262 14.47 -16.69 -11.99
CA PRO A 262 15.46 -15.80 -11.38
C PRO A 262 14.84 -14.48 -10.90
N GLN A 263 15.53 -13.79 -10.00
CA GLN A 263 15.02 -12.53 -9.43
C GLN A 263 14.82 -11.49 -10.54
N PRO A 264 13.74 -10.69 -10.49
CA PRO A 264 13.52 -9.61 -11.45
C PRO A 264 14.67 -8.59 -11.46
N LYS A 265 14.76 -7.85 -12.57
CA LYS A 265 15.65 -6.70 -12.66
C LYS A 265 15.31 -5.70 -11.56
N LYS A 266 16.34 -5.23 -10.84
CA LYS A 266 16.18 -4.17 -9.83
C LYS A 266 15.72 -2.88 -10.49
N MET A 267 14.63 -2.33 -9.99
CA MET A 267 14.03 -1.09 -10.49
C MET A 267 13.80 -0.13 -9.30
N PRO A 268 13.95 1.19 -9.48
CA PRO A 268 13.50 2.14 -8.47
C PRO A 268 12.00 1.99 -8.23
N TYR A 269 11.55 2.23 -7.00
CA TYR A 269 10.14 2.11 -6.66
C TYR A 269 9.24 3.11 -7.40
N HIS A 270 9.75 4.30 -7.71
CA HIS A 270 9.03 5.32 -8.46
C HIS A 270 9.80 5.80 -9.70
N TYR A 271 9.09 6.00 -10.82
CA TYR A 271 9.72 6.43 -12.09
C TYR A 271 10.43 7.80 -11.98
N TYR A 272 9.91 8.68 -11.13
CA TYR A 272 10.41 10.04 -10.92
C TYR A 272 11.42 10.14 -9.76
N LYS A 273 11.87 9.01 -9.21
CA LYS A 273 12.90 8.94 -8.16
C LYS A 273 13.91 7.85 -8.51
N PRO A 274 14.79 8.07 -9.50
CA PRO A 274 15.76 7.06 -9.94
C PRO A 274 16.77 6.66 -8.85
N ARG A 275 17.01 7.54 -7.88
CA ARG A 275 17.82 7.26 -6.67
C ARG A 275 16.97 6.86 -5.45
N GLY A 276 15.70 6.51 -5.67
CA GLY A 276 14.78 6.08 -4.63
C GLY A 276 15.04 4.64 -4.17
N PRO A 277 14.23 4.13 -3.21
CA PRO A 277 14.35 2.75 -2.76
C PRO A 277 14.03 1.78 -3.90
N GLU A 278 14.59 0.58 -3.83
CA GLU A 278 14.34 -0.50 -4.79
C GLU A 278 12.91 -1.04 -4.64
N GLU A 279 12.25 -1.36 -5.76
CA GLU A 279 10.84 -1.75 -5.82
C GLU A 279 10.54 -2.98 -4.97
N CYS A 280 11.25 -4.09 -5.19
CA CYS A 280 10.95 -5.34 -4.51
C CYS A 280 11.31 -5.31 -3.03
N VAL A 281 12.40 -4.64 -2.65
CA VAL A 281 12.71 -4.35 -1.25
C VAL A 281 11.58 -3.55 -0.60
N THR A 282 11.09 -2.50 -1.25
CA THR A 282 9.99 -1.67 -0.74
C THR A 282 8.71 -2.48 -0.53
N TYR A 283 8.35 -3.31 -1.52
CA TYR A 283 7.18 -4.18 -1.44
C TYR A 283 7.29 -5.20 -0.32
N LEU A 284 8.40 -5.93 -0.25
CA LEU A 284 8.57 -7.00 0.74
C LEU A 284 8.68 -6.44 2.18
N GLN A 285 9.35 -5.30 2.38
CA GLN A 285 9.42 -4.65 3.69
C GLN A 285 8.06 -4.18 4.18
N ASN A 286 7.26 -3.55 3.31
CA ASN A 286 5.90 -3.13 3.66
C ASN A 286 5.00 -4.34 3.91
N GLU A 287 5.02 -5.33 3.02
CA GLU A 287 4.19 -6.53 3.12
C GLU A 287 4.47 -7.33 4.40
N LYS A 288 5.71 -7.35 4.89
CA LYS A 288 6.10 -8.05 6.13
C LYS A 288 6.00 -7.17 7.38
N GLY A 289 5.66 -5.89 7.22
CA GLY A 289 5.52 -4.95 8.32
C GLY A 289 4.58 -5.46 9.41
N ARG A 290 4.96 -5.21 10.67
CA ARG A 290 4.18 -5.57 11.87
C ARG A 290 3.81 -4.37 12.74
N LYS A 291 4.55 -3.26 12.63
CA LYS A 291 4.37 -2.02 13.39
C LYS A 291 4.73 -0.82 12.50
N GLY A 292 4.12 0.34 12.77
CA GLY A 292 4.40 1.59 12.06
C GLY A 292 3.65 1.74 10.72
N PRO A 293 3.84 2.85 9.99
CA PRO A 293 3.12 3.11 8.74
C PRO A 293 3.65 2.22 7.61
N HIS A 294 3.03 1.06 7.43
CA HIS A 294 3.33 0.11 6.36
C HIS A 294 2.05 -0.25 5.59
N HIS A 295 2.24 -0.71 4.36
CA HIS A 295 1.17 -1.12 3.46
C HIS A 295 1.19 -2.62 3.20
N ARG A 296 0.11 -3.16 2.64
CA ARG A 296 0.05 -4.56 2.18
C ARG A 296 0.03 -4.62 0.66
N PHE A 297 1.07 -4.07 0.02
CA PHE A 297 1.10 -3.87 -1.43
C PHE A 297 0.92 -5.16 -2.26
N ILE A 298 1.44 -6.29 -1.80
CA ILE A 298 1.30 -7.57 -2.51
C ILE A 298 -0.11 -8.11 -2.27
N THR A 299 -0.61 -8.05 -1.04
CA THR A 299 -1.99 -8.44 -0.72
C THR A 299 -3.01 -7.60 -1.50
N GLU A 300 -2.84 -6.27 -1.57
CA GLU A 300 -3.71 -5.39 -2.36
C GLU A 300 -3.70 -5.78 -3.86
N LYS A 301 -2.53 -6.08 -4.42
CA LYS A 301 -2.42 -6.55 -5.82
C LYS A 301 -3.09 -7.90 -6.06
N GLN A 302 -3.14 -8.79 -5.08
CA GLN A 302 -3.89 -10.05 -5.19
C GLN A 302 -5.39 -9.79 -5.33
N VAL A 303 -5.91 -8.81 -4.58
CA VAL A 303 -7.30 -8.36 -4.72
C VAL A 303 -7.51 -7.71 -6.09
N PHE A 304 -6.58 -6.89 -6.58
CA PHE A 304 -6.69 -6.30 -7.92
C PHE A 304 -6.71 -7.36 -9.02
N ALA A 305 -5.93 -8.44 -8.87
CA ALA A 305 -5.97 -9.60 -9.77
C ALA A 305 -7.35 -10.28 -9.79
N HIS A 306 -8.00 -10.34 -8.62
CA HIS A 306 -9.34 -10.88 -8.49
C HIS A 306 -10.39 -9.95 -9.13
N TRP A 307 -10.32 -8.65 -8.82
CA TRP A 307 -11.20 -7.64 -9.39
C TRP A 307 -11.09 -7.53 -10.90
N ALA A 308 -9.92 -7.76 -11.50
CA ALA A 308 -9.78 -7.78 -12.96
C ALA A 308 -10.55 -8.92 -13.65
N LYS A 309 -10.98 -9.94 -12.91
CA LYS A 309 -11.88 -11.00 -13.42
C LYS A 309 -13.37 -10.63 -13.28
N GLN A 310 -13.68 -9.63 -12.45
CA GLN A 310 -15.05 -9.21 -12.14
C GLN A 310 -15.44 -7.90 -12.85
N TYR A 311 -14.46 -7.01 -12.99
CA TYR A 311 -14.59 -5.70 -13.61
C TYR A 311 -13.67 -5.65 -14.83
N ASN A 312 -13.98 -4.78 -15.79
CA ASN A 312 -13.22 -4.63 -17.02
C ASN A 312 -11.89 -3.88 -16.76
N ILE A 313 -10.93 -4.57 -16.15
CA ILE A 313 -9.62 -4.05 -15.77
C ILE A 313 -8.55 -4.83 -16.54
N SER A 314 -7.63 -4.12 -17.18
CA SER A 314 -6.44 -4.69 -17.82
C SER A 314 -5.18 -4.07 -17.25
N PHE A 315 -4.12 -4.86 -17.10
CA PHE A 315 -2.79 -4.37 -16.71
C PHE A 315 -1.87 -4.36 -17.92
N THR A 316 -1.07 -3.31 -18.04
CA THR A 316 -0.07 -3.17 -19.10
C THR A 316 1.22 -2.56 -18.55
N HIS A 317 2.33 -2.90 -19.22
CA HIS A 317 3.69 -2.50 -18.86
C HIS A 317 4.01 -2.79 -17.37
N PRO A 318 4.01 -4.06 -16.93
CA PRO A 318 3.83 -5.30 -17.71
C PRO A 318 2.36 -5.77 -17.78
N THR A 319 2.07 -6.66 -18.74
CA THR A 319 0.75 -7.31 -18.88
C THR A 319 0.61 -8.52 -17.96
N TRP A 320 -0.55 -8.62 -17.29
CA TRP A 320 -0.97 -9.75 -16.46
C TRP A 320 -2.46 -9.64 -16.11
#